data_AF-A0A183B4I1-F1
#
_entry.id   AF-A0A183B4I1-F1
#
_cell.length_a   1.000
_cell.length_b   1.000
_cell.length_c   1.000
_cell.angle_alpha   90.00
_cell.angle_beta   90.00
_cell.angle_gamma   90.00
#
_symmetry.space_group_name_H-M   'P 1'
#
loop_
_entity.id
_entity.type
_entity.pdbx_description
1 polymer ?
#
loop_
_entity_poly.entity_id
_entity_poly.type
_entity_poly.pdbx_seq_one_letter_code
_entity_poly.pdbx_strand_id
1 'polypeptide(L)'
;MGEVEKKQPLWYLPHHPVFDCAANCAGIALNDRRLQGPDLTTPLIEVLCRFRLGSIAVAADIEEMFMQVKVPKGQRGALRLWWWPDGDLDGPAQEYQMTVHPFDAIFSPFCANFALKTTVNRFAQHFETPVGSCVEHNFYVDDFLGSFESIEEAVRHIRDLSKLLLMGGFKVTKWMSNSVHAIDCVPVDERAPSLRELQGNP
;
A
#
# COMPACT_ATOMS: atom_id res chain seq x y z
N MET A 1 -0.52 -1.23 -17.18
CA MET A 1 0.21 -1.92 -18.26
C MET A 1 0.64 -0.89 -19.30
N GLY A 2 1.82 -1.03 -19.92
CA GLY A 2 2.32 -0.13 -20.96
C GLY A 2 3.15 -0.88 -22.00
N GLU A 3 3.53 -0.22 -23.10
CA GLU A 3 4.30 -0.83 -24.19
C GLU A 3 5.59 -1.50 -23.70
N VAL A 4 5.86 -2.70 -24.23
CA VAL A 4 6.97 -3.56 -23.84
C VAL A 4 8.28 -3.04 -24.44
N GLU A 5 9.07 -2.29 -23.67
CA GLU A 5 10.46 -1.99 -24.04
C GLU A 5 11.32 -3.27 -23.89
N LYS A 6 11.95 -3.75 -24.97
CA LYS A 6 12.88 -4.89 -24.94
C LYS A 6 14.21 -4.49 -24.28
N LYS A 7 14.26 -4.51 -22.94
CA LYS A 7 15.49 -4.33 -22.15
C LYS A 7 15.74 -5.56 -21.27
N GLN A 8 17.00 -6.00 -21.20
CA GLN A 8 17.44 -7.12 -20.37
C GLN A 8 17.63 -6.69 -18.90
N PRO A 9 17.47 -7.61 -17.92
CA PRO A 9 17.09 -9.02 -18.08
C PRO A 9 15.58 -9.22 -18.35
N LEU A 10 15.25 -10.26 -19.11
CA LEU A 10 13.89 -10.69 -19.43
C LEU A 10 13.48 -11.85 -18.51
N TRP A 11 12.37 -11.71 -17.78
CA TRP A 11 11.80 -12.79 -16.98
C TRP A 11 10.27 -12.78 -17.14
N TYR A 12 9.68 -13.96 -17.25
CA TYR A 12 8.23 -14.14 -17.35
C TYR A 12 7.72 -14.81 -16.08
N LEU A 13 6.70 -14.21 -15.49
CA LEU A 13 6.02 -14.71 -14.31
C LEU A 13 4.82 -15.56 -14.75
N PRO A 14 4.60 -16.74 -14.13
CA PRO A 14 3.37 -17.47 -14.35
C PRO A 14 2.19 -16.71 -13.74
N HIS A 15 1.01 -16.87 -14.34
CA HIS A 15 -0.24 -16.31 -13.84
C HIS A 15 -1.16 -17.43 -13.29
N HIS A 16 -1.60 -17.30 -12.05
CA HIS A 16 -2.75 -18.03 -11.51
C HIS A 16 -3.40 -17.12 -10.46
N PRO A 17 -4.68 -16.74 -10.67
CA PRO A 17 -5.30 -15.38 -10.62
C PRO A 17 -4.50 -14.12 -10.18
N VAL A 18 -3.31 -14.24 -9.61
CA VAL A 18 -2.47 -13.18 -9.05
C VAL A 18 -1.03 -13.34 -9.60
N PHE A 19 -0.26 -12.26 -9.60
CA PHE A 19 1.14 -12.25 -10.03
C PHE A 19 2.04 -12.97 -9.03
N ASP A 20 2.38 -14.23 -9.27
CA ASP A 20 3.18 -15.01 -8.33
C ASP A 20 4.69 -14.86 -8.63
N CYS A 21 5.37 -14.03 -7.84
CA CYS A 21 6.83 -13.87 -7.91
C CYS A 21 7.59 -14.98 -7.15
N ALA A 22 6.89 -15.78 -6.34
CA ALA A 22 7.42 -16.94 -5.63
C ALA A 22 7.26 -18.24 -6.44
N ALA A 23 6.47 -18.22 -7.51
CA ALA A 23 6.26 -19.36 -8.37
C ALA A 23 7.59 -19.89 -8.92
N ASN A 24 7.81 -21.17 -8.65
CA ASN A 24 8.99 -21.87 -9.08
C ASN A 24 8.82 -22.35 -10.53
N CYS A 25 9.76 -21.98 -11.40
CA CYS A 25 9.89 -22.55 -12.73
C CYS A 25 11.28 -23.15 -12.89
N ALA A 26 11.35 -24.46 -13.16
CA ALA A 26 12.60 -25.19 -13.32
C ALA A 26 13.59 -25.01 -12.14
N GLY A 27 13.07 -24.97 -10.90
CA GLY A 27 13.86 -24.85 -9.69
C GLY A 27 14.20 -23.42 -9.28
N ILE A 28 13.72 -22.39 -9.99
CA ILE A 28 14.04 -20.98 -9.70
C ILE A 28 12.76 -20.14 -9.68
N ALA A 29 12.55 -19.37 -8.61
CA ALA A 29 11.56 -18.30 -8.54
C ALA A 29 12.21 -16.92 -8.76
N LEU A 30 11.41 -15.90 -9.11
CA LEU A 30 11.92 -14.53 -9.22
C LEU A 30 12.44 -14.03 -7.87
N ASN A 31 11.73 -14.34 -6.79
CA ASN A 31 12.11 -13.96 -5.43
C ASN A 31 13.49 -14.53 -5.02
N ASP A 32 13.90 -15.71 -5.50
CA ASP A 32 15.22 -16.29 -5.23
C ASP A 32 16.38 -15.48 -5.82
N ARG A 33 16.09 -14.63 -6.81
CA ARG A 33 17.08 -13.85 -7.57
C ARG A 33 17.03 -12.36 -7.22
N ARG A 34 16.26 -11.98 -6.21
CA ARG A 34 16.09 -10.58 -5.80
C ARG A 34 16.45 -10.41 -4.33
N LEU A 35 16.78 -9.17 -3.98
CA LEU A 35 17.03 -8.78 -2.60
C LEU A 35 15.76 -8.11 -2.08
N GLN A 36 15.25 -8.59 -0.96
CA GLN A 36 14.09 -8.01 -0.26
C GLN A 36 14.30 -6.55 0.14
N GLY A 37 15.55 -6.19 0.45
CA GLY A 37 15.88 -4.91 1.09
C GLY A 37 15.69 -4.97 2.61
N PRO A 38 16.11 -3.93 3.34
CA PRO A 38 15.87 -3.83 4.77
C PRO A 38 14.39 -3.84 5.12
N ASP A 39 14.05 -4.43 6.26
CA ASP A 39 12.71 -4.27 6.82
C ASP A 39 12.57 -2.84 7.37
N LEU A 40 11.63 -2.09 6.80
CA LEU A 40 11.32 -0.72 7.19
C LEU A 40 9.97 -0.60 7.92
N THR A 41 9.29 -1.74 8.15
CA THR A 41 7.99 -1.79 8.80
C THR A 41 8.12 -1.46 10.29
N THR A 42 7.15 -0.72 10.80
CA THR A 42 7.05 -0.47 12.24
C THR A 42 6.48 -1.73 12.91
N PRO A 43 7.07 -2.23 14.01
CA PRO A 43 6.57 -3.41 14.67
C PRO A 43 5.11 -3.24 15.09
N LEU A 44 4.25 -4.20 14.72
CA LEU A 44 2.81 -4.12 14.97
C LEU A 44 2.49 -3.87 16.45
N ILE A 45 3.23 -4.48 17.36
CA ILE A 45 3.04 -4.27 18.81
C ILE A 45 3.20 -2.80 19.19
N GLU A 46 4.15 -2.08 18.60
CA GLU A 46 4.36 -0.68 18.92
C GLU A 46 3.23 0.19 18.35
N VAL A 47 2.78 -0.10 17.13
CA VAL A 47 1.61 0.57 16.51
C VAL A 47 0.38 0.39 17.41
N LEU A 48 0.10 -0.85 17.82
CA LEU A 48 -1.04 -1.17 18.70
C LEU A 48 -0.92 -0.53 20.09
N CYS A 49 0.30 -0.41 20.64
CA CYS A 49 0.52 0.30 21.89
C CYS A 49 0.19 1.79 21.75
N ARG A 50 0.64 2.46 20.69
CA ARG A 50 0.35 3.88 20.44
C ARG A 50 -1.13 4.13 20.18
N PHE A 51 -1.77 3.24 19.42
CA PHE A 51 -3.21 3.30 19.10
C PHE A 51 -4.13 3.26 20.34
N ARG A 52 -3.63 2.79 21.49
CA ARG A 52 -4.38 2.72 22.74
C ARG A 52 -4.17 3.93 23.67
N LEU A 53 -3.33 4.90 23.28
CA LEU A 53 -2.98 6.01 24.16
C LEU A 53 -4.06 7.11 24.20
N GLY A 54 -4.65 7.43 23.05
CA GLY A 54 -5.63 8.52 22.92
C GLY A 54 -7.09 8.06 23.12
N SER A 55 -7.98 9.03 23.35
CA SER A 55 -9.42 8.81 23.51
C SER A 55 -10.15 8.60 22.18
N ILE A 56 -9.65 9.22 21.10
CA ILE A 56 -10.20 9.15 19.74
C ILE A 56 -9.31 8.27 18.88
N ALA A 57 -9.77 7.06 18.60
CA ALA A 57 -9.10 6.10 17.75
C ALA A 57 -9.50 6.32 16.28
N VAL A 58 -8.53 6.32 15.37
CA VAL A 58 -8.72 6.49 13.92
C VAL A 58 -7.94 5.41 13.19
N ALA A 59 -8.59 4.72 12.27
CA ALA A 59 -7.96 3.78 11.37
C ALA A 59 -8.25 4.13 9.90
N ALA A 60 -7.32 3.79 9.01
CA ALA A 60 -7.45 3.97 7.57
C ALA A 60 -6.50 3.01 6.83
N ASP A 61 -6.59 2.99 5.50
CA ASP A 61 -5.82 2.12 4.61
C ASP A 61 -5.25 2.91 3.44
N ILE A 62 -4.04 2.60 2.97
CA ILE A 62 -3.53 3.12 1.71
C ILE A 62 -4.01 2.21 0.57
N GLU A 63 -4.89 2.74 -0.28
CA GLU A 63 -5.52 2.00 -1.38
C GLU A 63 -4.48 1.31 -2.27
N GLU A 64 -4.43 -0.02 -2.31
CA GLU A 64 -3.49 -0.75 -3.18
C GLU A 64 -2.04 -0.22 -3.08
N MET A 65 -1.53 0.02 -1.86
CA MET A 65 -0.26 0.73 -1.58
C MET A 65 0.88 0.44 -2.56
N PHE A 66 1.14 -0.84 -2.87
CA PHE A 66 2.25 -1.23 -3.74
C PHE A 66 2.04 -0.81 -5.21
N MET A 67 0.78 -0.84 -5.68
CA MET A 67 0.42 -0.41 -7.03
C MET A 67 0.54 1.10 -7.22
N GLN A 68 0.58 1.88 -6.14
CA GLN A 68 0.82 3.32 -6.21
C GLN A 68 2.31 3.67 -6.39
N VAL A 69 3.23 2.69 -6.27
CA VAL A 69 4.67 2.89 -6.42
C VAL A 69 5.16 2.35 -7.76
N LYS A 70 5.75 3.22 -8.58
CA LYS A 70 6.25 2.86 -9.93
C LYS A 70 7.59 2.15 -9.86
N VAL A 71 7.70 1.04 -10.61
CA VAL A 71 8.99 0.38 -10.85
C VAL A 71 9.79 1.22 -11.85
N PRO A 72 11.08 1.50 -11.60
CA PRO A 72 11.94 2.21 -12.54
C PRO A 72 11.98 1.49 -13.90
N LYS A 73 11.94 2.24 -15.02
CA LYS A 73 11.87 1.66 -16.38
C LYS A 73 12.93 0.56 -16.62
N GLY A 74 14.16 0.75 -16.14
CA GLY A 74 15.25 -0.21 -16.29
C GLY A 74 15.09 -1.52 -15.51
N GLN A 75 14.15 -1.60 -14.56
CA GLN A 75 13.97 -2.76 -13.68
C GLN A 75 12.71 -3.58 -14.00
N ARG A 76 11.84 -3.09 -14.90
CA ARG A 76 10.57 -3.75 -15.26
C ARG A 76 10.75 -5.01 -16.10
N GLY A 77 11.95 -5.23 -16.65
CA GLY A 77 12.23 -6.35 -17.55
C GLY A 77 11.90 -7.72 -16.96
N ALA A 78 11.98 -7.84 -15.63
CA ALA A 78 11.69 -9.09 -14.91
C ALA A 78 10.23 -9.23 -14.43
N LEU A 79 9.35 -8.26 -14.74
CA LEU A 79 7.95 -8.23 -14.31
C LEU A 79 7.03 -8.36 -15.52
N ARG A 80 7.28 -9.36 -16.37
CA ARG A 80 6.48 -9.63 -17.57
C ARG A 80 5.59 -10.84 -17.37
N LEU A 81 4.49 -10.90 -18.09
CA LEU A 81 3.59 -12.06 -18.13
C LEU A 81 3.08 -12.28 -19.54
N TRP A 82 2.67 -13.51 -19.80
CA TRP A 82 1.86 -13.87 -20.96
C TRP A 82 0.40 -13.96 -20.56
N TRP A 83 -0.47 -13.49 -21.44
CA TRP A 83 -1.91 -13.46 -21.26
C TRP A 83 -2.57 -14.01 -22.51
N TRP A 84 -3.49 -14.96 -22.34
CA TRP A 84 -4.30 -15.47 -23.43
C TRP A 84 -5.71 -14.88 -23.30
N PRO A 85 -6.13 -13.98 -24.22
CA PRO A 85 -7.48 -13.44 -24.22
C PRO A 85 -8.52 -14.55 -24.23
N ASP A 86 -9.59 -14.35 -23.46
CA ASP A 86 -10.72 -15.28 -23.34
C ASP A 86 -10.34 -16.72 -22.90
N GLY A 87 -9.12 -16.92 -22.40
CA GLY A 87 -8.60 -18.24 -22.02
C GLY A 87 -8.26 -19.15 -23.21
N ASP A 88 -8.18 -18.60 -24.43
CA ASP A 88 -7.82 -19.35 -25.63
C ASP A 88 -6.32 -19.62 -25.67
N LEU A 89 -5.89 -20.76 -25.11
CA LEU A 89 -4.48 -21.18 -25.07
C LEU A 89 -3.88 -21.53 -26.44
N ASP A 90 -4.73 -21.81 -27.43
CA ASP A 90 -4.32 -22.09 -28.81
C ASP A 90 -4.17 -20.80 -29.64
N GLY A 91 -4.75 -19.69 -29.14
CA GLY A 91 -4.64 -18.35 -29.69
C GLY A 91 -3.29 -17.65 -29.40
N PRO A 92 -3.05 -16.48 -30.01
CA PRO A 92 -1.81 -15.74 -29.80
C PRO A 92 -1.75 -15.15 -28.38
N ALA A 93 -0.71 -15.54 -27.63
CA ALA A 93 -0.40 -14.94 -26.34
C ALA A 93 -0.05 -13.44 -26.47
N GLN A 94 -0.58 -12.63 -25.57
CA GLN A 94 -0.22 -11.22 -25.40
C GLN A 94 0.81 -11.08 -24.28
N GLU A 95 1.82 -10.24 -24.49
CA GLU A 95 2.82 -9.93 -23.48
C GLU A 95 2.46 -8.64 -22.76
N TYR A 96 2.43 -8.70 -21.43
CA TYR A 96 2.29 -7.51 -20.60
C TYR A 96 3.46 -7.34 -19.65
N GLN A 97 3.69 -6.08 -19.25
CA GLN A 97 4.72 -5.71 -18.30
C GLN A 97 4.12 -4.88 -17.16
N MET A 98 4.46 -5.24 -15.93
CA MET A 98 4.09 -4.48 -14.74
C MET A 98 4.93 -3.20 -14.67
N THR A 99 4.25 -2.08 -14.40
CA THR A 99 4.88 -0.77 -14.26
C THR A 99 4.97 -0.29 -12.82
N VAL A 100 4.36 -1.04 -11.90
CA VAL A 100 4.21 -0.76 -10.47
C VAL A 100 4.65 -1.97 -9.65
N HIS A 101 4.83 -1.82 -8.34
CA HIS A 101 5.30 -2.92 -7.51
C HIS A 101 4.19 -3.97 -7.29
N PRO A 102 4.41 -5.26 -7.63
CA PRO A 102 3.40 -6.30 -7.43
C PRO A 102 3.40 -6.81 -5.98
N PHE A 103 2.28 -7.37 -5.53
CA PHE A 103 2.11 -7.84 -4.14
C PHE A 103 3.06 -8.98 -3.74
N ASP A 104 3.26 -9.99 -4.59
CA ASP A 104 4.05 -11.19 -4.20
C ASP A 104 5.56 -11.03 -4.34
N ALA A 105 6.04 -9.85 -4.76
CA ALA A 105 7.47 -9.59 -4.85
C ALA A 105 8.06 -9.25 -3.49
N ILE A 106 9.09 -10.00 -3.06
CA ILE A 106 9.75 -9.80 -1.75
C ILE A 106 10.30 -8.39 -1.55
N PHE A 107 10.60 -7.65 -2.61
CA PHE A 107 11.13 -6.29 -2.55
C PHE A 107 10.05 -5.20 -2.51
N SER A 108 8.79 -5.52 -2.82
CA SER A 108 7.70 -4.55 -2.87
C SER A 108 7.43 -3.86 -1.52
N PRO A 109 7.41 -4.58 -0.38
CA PRO A 109 7.23 -3.94 0.92
C PRO A 109 8.31 -2.90 1.22
N PHE A 110 9.58 -3.21 0.95
CA PHE A 110 10.68 -2.26 1.12
C PHE A 110 10.50 -1.04 0.23
N CYS A 111 10.24 -1.24 -1.07
CA CYS A 111 10.10 -0.14 -2.03
C CYS A 111 8.91 0.78 -1.67
N ALA A 112 7.79 0.21 -1.22
CA ALA A 112 6.62 0.97 -0.83
C ALA A 112 6.86 1.77 0.46
N ASN A 113 7.43 1.14 1.49
CA ASN A 113 7.79 1.84 2.73
C ASN A 113 8.85 2.92 2.48
N PHE A 114 9.83 2.67 1.62
CA PHE A 114 10.84 3.66 1.25
C PHE A 114 10.19 4.87 0.55
N ALA A 115 9.25 4.65 -0.36
CA ALA A 115 8.50 5.71 -1.01
C ALA A 115 7.65 6.50 -0.01
N LEU A 116 6.95 5.82 0.91
CA LEU A 116 6.16 6.46 1.97
C LEU A 116 7.03 7.35 2.88
N LYS A 117 8.16 6.83 3.37
CA LYS A 117 9.13 7.61 4.17
C LYS A 117 9.74 8.77 3.38
N THR A 118 9.98 8.59 2.08
CA THR A 118 10.45 9.67 1.20
C THR A 118 9.42 10.79 1.07
N THR A 119 8.13 10.45 0.97
CA THR A 119 7.02 11.42 0.97
C THR A 119 7.01 12.23 2.26
N VAL A 120 7.10 11.57 3.41
CA VAL A 120 7.18 12.23 4.73
C VAL A 120 8.37 13.18 4.79
N ASN A 121 9.57 12.70 4.48
CA ASN A 121 10.80 13.50 4.52
C ASN A 121 10.76 14.74 3.62
N ARG A 122 10.03 14.68 2.50
CA ARG A 122 9.93 15.80 1.55
C ARG A 122 8.91 16.85 1.96
N PHE A 123 7.77 16.41 2.50
CA PHE A 123 6.58 17.26 2.57
C PHE A 123 6.08 17.52 3.99
N ALA A 124 6.50 16.75 5.01
CA ALA A 124 6.00 16.89 6.37
C ALA A 124 6.28 18.28 6.97
N GLN A 125 7.38 18.92 6.59
CA GLN A 125 7.73 20.29 7.03
C GLN A 125 6.71 21.37 6.62
N HIS A 126 5.78 21.06 5.70
CA HIS A 126 4.73 21.99 5.27
C HIS A 126 3.49 21.97 6.17
N PHE A 127 3.46 21.11 7.19
CA PHE A 127 2.33 20.92 8.09
C PHE A 127 2.71 21.32 9.51
N GLU A 128 1.78 21.98 10.22
CA GLU A 128 1.96 22.36 11.62
C GLU A 128 1.76 21.17 12.57
N THR A 129 0.87 20.24 12.20
CA THR A 129 0.68 19.02 12.97
C THR A 129 1.92 18.11 12.86
N PRO A 130 2.22 17.29 13.87
CA PRO A 130 3.30 16.30 13.79
C PRO A 130 2.94 15.11 12.90
N VAL A 131 2.31 15.36 11.74
CA VAL A 131 1.82 14.33 10.81
C VAL A 131 2.93 13.44 10.28
N GLY A 132 4.15 13.95 10.09
CA GLY A 132 5.28 13.12 9.69
C GLY A 132 5.60 12.01 10.70
N SER A 133 5.69 12.36 11.98
CA SER A 133 5.86 11.39 13.07
C SER A 133 4.66 10.45 13.16
N CYS A 134 3.45 10.95 12.94
CA CYS A 134 2.24 10.12 12.90
C CYS A 134 2.32 9.04 11.82
N VAL A 135 2.74 9.39 10.59
CA VAL A 135 2.91 8.41 9.51
C VAL A 135 4.04 7.42 9.82
N GLU A 136 5.17 7.88 10.35
CA GLU A 136 6.32 7.01 10.63
C GLU A 136 6.04 5.94 11.69
N HIS A 137 5.22 6.25 12.70
CA HIS A 137 5.06 5.40 13.88
C HIS A 137 3.73 4.64 13.95
N ASN A 138 2.74 5.01 13.14
CA ASN A 138 1.38 4.48 13.25
C ASN A 138 0.90 3.70 12.02
N PHE A 139 1.77 3.51 11.01
CA PHE A 139 1.50 2.58 9.92
C PHE A 139 2.04 1.18 10.21
N TYR A 140 1.23 0.16 9.95
CA TYR A 140 1.67 -1.21 9.76
C TYR A 140 1.44 -1.59 8.31
N VAL A 141 2.52 -1.55 7.50
CA VAL A 141 2.44 -1.68 6.04
C VAL A 141 1.52 -0.60 5.45
N ASP A 142 0.30 -0.95 5.01
CA ASP A 142 -0.72 -0.09 4.42
C ASP A 142 -1.77 0.39 5.42
N ASP A 143 -1.89 -0.26 6.58
CA ASP A 143 -2.86 0.09 7.62
C ASP A 143 -2.35 1.23 8.51
N PHE A 144 -3.11 2.32 8.60
CA PHE A 144 -2.92 3.38 9.58
C PHE A 144 -3.72 3.12 10.84
N LEU A 145 -3.10 3.23 12.01
CA LEU A 145 -3.74 3.13 13.32
C LEU A 145 -3.26 4.23 14.26
N GLY A 146 -3.97 5.35 14.30
CA GLY A 146 -3.67 6.51 15.15
C GLY A 146 -4.68 6.70 16.27
N SER A 147 -4.24 7.32 17.37
CA SER A 147 -5.15 7.79 18.43
C SER A 147 -4.80 9.19 18.89
N PHE A 148 -5.81 9.97 19.22
CA PHE A 148 -5.71 11.40 19.54
C PHE A 148 -6.49 11.73 20.81
N GLU A 149 -6.16 12.85 21.47
CA GLU A 149 -6.78 13.26 22.73
C GLU A 149 -8.19 13.84 22.52
N SER A 150 -8.46 14.42 21.34
CA SER A 150 -9.73 15.06 21.02
C SER A 150 -10.15 14.87 19.56
N ILE A 151 -11.44 15.12 19.29
CA ILE A 151 -12.02 15.06 17.94
C ILE A 151 -11.36 16.10 17.03
N GLU A 152 -11.11 17.31 17.55
CA GLU A 152 -10.50 18.41 16.82
C GLU A 152 -9.05 18.09 16.41
N GLU A 153 -8.30 17.42 17.29
CA GLU A 153 -6.96 16.92 16.97
C GLU A 153 -7.03 15.84 15.89
N ALA A 154 -7.90 14.85 16.05
CA ALA A 154 -8.09 13.79 15.06
C ALA A 154 -8.44 14.35 13.67
N VAL A 155 -9.38 15.29 13.59
CA VAL A 155 -9.80 15.93 12.33
C VAL A 155 -8.63 16.67 11.65
N ARG A 156 -7.78 17.36 12.42
CA ARG A 156 -6.59 18.03 11.87
C ARG A 156 -5.62 16.99 11.29
N HIS A 157 -5.33 15.94 12.05
CA HIS A 157 -4.44 14.87 11.62
C HIS A 157 -4.95 14.11 10.40
N ILE A 158 -6.24 13.79 10.33
CA ILE A 158 -6.85 13.15 9.16
C ILE A 158 -6.63 13.99 7.90
N ARG A 159 -6.94 15.29 7.97
CA ARG A 159 -6.78 16.22 6.83
C ARG A 159 -5.32 16.35 6.40
N ASP A 160 -4.42 16.52 7.35
CA ASP A 160 -3.00 16.71 7.06
C ASP A 160 -2.37 15.41 6.55
N LEU A 161 -2.75 14.26 7.10
CA LEU A 161 -2.29 12.95 6.64
C LEU A 161 -2.76 12.69 5.20
N SER A 162 -4.04 12.87 4.91
CA SER A 162 -4.57 12.70 3.54
C SER A 162 -3.85 13.60 2.55
N LYS A 163 -3.62 14.88 2.89
CA LYS A 163 -2.90 15.81 2.02
C LYS A 163 -1.44 15.42 1.84
N LEU A 164 -0.74 15.13 2.94
CA LEU A 164 0.68 14.76 2.93
C LEU A 164 0.91 13.52 2.06
N LEU A 165 0.11 12.48 2.26
CA LEU A 165 0.23 11.23 1.52
C LEU A 165 -0.15 11.42 0.05
N LEU A 166 -1.18 12.20 -0.25
CA LEU A 166 -1.58 12.51 -1.62
C LEU A 166 -0.48 13.29 -2.39
N MET A 167 0.30 14.15 -1.73
CA MET A 167 1.47 14.80 -2.36
C MET A 167 2.54 13.78 -2.80
N GLY A 168 2.63 12.65 -2.11
CA GLY A 168 3.44 11.49 -2.48
C GLY A 168 2.80 10.57 -3.53
N GLY A 169 1.55 10.84 -3.90
CA GLY A 169 0.73 9.98 -4.74
C GLY A 169 0.02 8.86 -3.99
N PHE A 170 0.06 8.83 -2.64
CA PHE A 170 -0.59 7.85 -1.78
C PHE A 170 -2.02 8.26 -1.42
N LYS A 171 -3.02 7.59 -2.00
CA LYS A 171 -4.43 7.78 -1.64
C LYS A 171 -4.81 6.95 -0.42
N VAL A 172 -5.38 7.60 0.59
CA VAL A 172 -5.85 6.98 1.83
C VAL A 172 -7.37 6.81 1.76
N THR A 173 -7.85 5.65 2.19
CA THR A 173 -9.26 5.23 2.12
C THR A 173 -9.65 4.45 3.38
N LYS A 174 -10.87 3.93 3.40
CA LYS A 174 -11.45 3.13 4.49
C LYS A 174 -11.31 3.80 5.86
N TRP A 175 -11.47 5.12 5.92
CA TRP A 175 -11.41 5.86 7.17
C TRP A 175 -12.49 5.40 8.14
N MET A 176 -12.10 5.12 9.38
CA MET A 176 -13.01 4.76 10.46
C MET A 176 -12.51 5.29 11.81
N SER A 177 -13.43 5.45 12.75
CA SER A 177 -13.11 5.95 14.09
C SER A 177 -14.10 5.44 15.12
N ASN A 178 -13.71 5.43 16.39
CA ASN A 178 -14.62 5.20 17.52
C ASN A 178 -15.55 6.41 17.78
N SER A 179 -15.35 7.54 17.08
CA SER A 179 -16.21 8.71 17.10
C SER A 179 -16.57 9.11 15.66
N VAL A 180 -17.87 9.08 15.33
CA VAL A 180 -18.36 9.47 14.00
C VAL A 180 -17.96 10.90 13.61
N HIS A 181 -17.87 11.79 14.60
CA HIS A 181 -17.50 13.19 14.39
C HIS A 181 -16.03 13.38 13.98
N ALA A 182 -15.14 12.45 14.33
CA ALA A 182 -13.75 12.53 13.92
C ALA A 182 -13.58 12.37 12.39
N ILE A 183 -14.46 11.61 11.75
CA ILE A 183 -14.41 11.35 10.30
C ILE A 183 -15.45 12.15 9.50
N ASP A 184 -16.16 13.10 10.11
CA ASP A 184 -17.09 13.99 9.40
C ASP A 184 -16.40 14.81 8.30
N CYS A 185 -15.09 15.02 8.43
CA CYS A 185 -14.27 15.71 7.44
C CYS A 185 -13.91 14.86 6.21
N VAL A 186 -14.20 13.56 6.21
CA VAL A 186 -13.85 12.61 5.14
C VAL A 186 -15.06 12.38 4.22
N PRO A 187 -14.91 12.35 2.88
CA PRO A 187 -15.97 11.96 1.95
C PRO A 187 -16.55 10.57 2.27
N VAL A 188 -17.85 10.36 2.05
CA VAL A 188 -18.53 9.10 2.44
C VAL A 188 -17.96 7.87 1.72
N ASP A 189 -17.53 8.04 0.47
CA ASP A 189 -16.92 7.01 -0.37
C ASP A 189 -15.49 6.64 0.05
N GLU A 190 -14.83 7.47 0.85
CA GLU A 190 -13.52 7.19 1.44
C GLU A 190 -13.62 6.62 2.86
N ARG A 191 -14.82 6.54 3.44
CA ARG A 191 -15.05 5.94 4.76
C ARG A 191 -15.18 4.42 4.64
N ALA A 192 -14.76 3.70 5.68
CA ALA A 192 -15.04 2.27 5.76
C ALA A 192 -16.57 2.04 5.79
N PRO A 193 -17.07 0.97 5.17
CA PRO A 193 -18.46 0.58 5.35
C PRO A 193 -18.74 0.39 6.84
N SER A 194 -19.88 0.91 7.31
CA SER A 194 -20.27 0.71 8.71
C SER A 194 -20.32 -0.78 9.01
N LEU A 195 -19.69 -1.18 10.12
CA LEU A 195 -19.88 -2.51 10.70
C LEU A 195 -21.38 -2.66 10.97
N ARG A 196 -22.12 -3.28 10.04
CA ARG A 196 -23.42 -3.84 10.36
C ARG A 196 -23.16 -4.85 11.46
N GLU A 197 -23.88 -4.74 12.56
CA GLU A 197 -23.84 -5.68 13.67
C GLU A 197 -23.75 -7.09 13.10
N LEU A 198 -22.69 -7.82 13.47
CA LEU A 198 -22.63 -9.25 13.26
C LEU A 198 -23.91 -9.79 13.91
N GLN A 199 -24.91 -10.11 13.11
CA GLN A 199 -26.08 -10.85 13.55
C GLN A 199 -25.57 -12.24 13.92
N GLY A 200 -25.04 -12.35 15.15
CA GLY A 200 -24.87 -13.62 15.82
C GLY A 200 -26.27 -14.17 16.00
N ASN A 201 -26.67 -15.06 15.10
CA ASN A 201 -27.82 -15.90 15.36
C ASN A 201 -27.46 -16.77 16.58
N PRO A 202 -28.29 -16.79 17.63
CA PRO A 202 -28.06 -17.60 18.83
C PRO A 202 -28.02 -19.10 18.53
#